data_AF-A0A3C1KJK0-F1
#
_entry.id   AF-A0A3C1KJK0-F1
#
_cell.length_a   1.000
_cell.length_b   1.000
_cell.length_c   1.000
_cell.angle_alpha   90.00
_cell.angle_beta   90.00
_cell.angle_gamma   90.00
#
_symmetry.space_group_name_H-M   'P 1'
#
loop_
_entity.id
_entity.type
_entity.pdbx_description
1 polymer ?
#
loop_
_entity_poly.entity_id
_entity_poly.type
_entity_poly.pdbx_seq_one_letter_code
_entity_poly.pdbx_strand_id
1 'polypeptide(L)'
;MGTLAFDSLQYARRLRAAGVPEQQAEVQAELMAEAFGFYADNIVTRDYLDASLRAAFAEQETRIEVRLAEQEVRFTRGFGELKAQSRLLMLMISGTWL
;
A
#
# COMPACT_ATOMS: atom_id res chain seq x y z
N MET A 1 14.20 6.62 -9.34
CA MET A 1 13.69 8.00 -9.43
C MET A 1 14.06 8.55 -10.80
N GLY A 2 13.23 8.29 -11.83
CA GLY A 2 13.31 9.06 -13.06
C GLY A 2 12.78 10.45 -12.75
N THR A 3 13.65 11.42 -12.49
CA THR A 3 13.25 12.81 -12.38
C THR A 3 12.69 13.22 -13.75
N LEU A 4 11.41 13.57 -13.80
CA LEU A 4 10.84 14.29 -14.93
C LEU A 4 11.45 15.69 -14.93
N ALA A 5 12.70 15.80 -15.40
CA ALA A 5 13.37 17.08 -15.54
C ALA A 5 12.69 17.82 -16.70
N PHE A 6 11.96 18.88 -16.39
CA PHE A 6 11.41 19.76 -17.41
C PHE A 6 12.58 20.50 -18.09
N ASP A 7 12.79 20.22 -19.37
CA ASP A 7 13.82 20.88 -20.19
C ASP A 7 13.30 22.23 -20.69
N SER A 8 13.50 23.26 -19.87
CA SER A 8 13.11 24.64 -20.19
C SER A 8 13.80 25.17 -21.45
N LEU A 9 15.02 24.74 -21.74
CA LEU A 9 15.76 25.18 -22.93
C LEU A 9 15.14 24.60 -24.21
N GLN A 10 14.80 23.30 -24.21
CA GLN A 10 14.09 22.69 -25.32
C GLN A 10 12.70 23.31 -25.49
N TYR A 11 12.02 23.63 -24.40
CA TYR A 11 10.70 24.28 -24.43
C TYR A 11 10.78 25.69 -25.05
N ALA A 12 11.71 26.54 -24.62
CA ALA A 12 11.93 27.87 -25.20
C ALA A 12 12.29 27.81 -26.69
N ARG A 13 13.10 26.84 -27.11
CA ARG A 13 13.42 26.62 -28.54
C ARG A 13 12.18 26.30 -29.36
N ARG A 14 11.27 25.46 -28.84
CA ARG A 14 10.01 25.12 -29.52
C ARG A 14 9.07 26.33 -29.62
N LEU A 15 8.98 27.15 -28.58
CA LEU A 15 8.21 28.39 -28.62
C LEU A 15 8.74 29.35 -29.68
N ARG A 16 10.06 29.54 -29.76
CA ARG A 16 10.69 30.35 -30.82
C ARG A 16 10.40 29.81 -32.21
N ALA A 17 10.49 28.48 -32.40
CA ALA A 17 10.15 27.84 -33.67
C ALA A 17 8.67 28.03 -34.06
N ALA A 18 7.79 28.21 -33.09
CA ALA A 18 6.38 28.54 -33.29
C ALA A 18 6.11 30.04 -33.50
N GLY A 19 7.15 30.88 -33.53
CA GLY A 19 7.05 32.32 -33.76
C GLY A 19 6.92 33.18 -32.50
N VAL A 20 7.08 32.60 -31.30
CA VAL A 20 7.11 33.37 -30.05
C VAL A 20 8.42 34.16 -29.97
N PRO A 21 8.39 35.47 -29.67
CA PRO A 21 9.59 36.27 -29.47
C PRO A 21 10.52 35.64 -28.41
N GLU A 22 11.83 35.74 -28.63
CA GLU A 22 12.84 35.09 -27.78
C GLU A 22 12.65 35.38 -26.29
N GLN A 23 12.49 36.66 -25.93
CA GLN A 23 12.32 37.07 -24.54
C GLN A 23 11.03 36.51 -23.91
N GLN A 24 9.94 36.38 -24.70
CA GLN A 24 8.70 35.76 -24.22
C GLN A 24 8.86 34.24 -24.07
N ALA A 25 9.57 33.60 -25.00
CA ALA A 25 9.82 32.17 -24.97
C ALA A 25 10.66 31.76 -23.76
N GLU A 26 11.67 32.56 -23.41
CA GLU A 26 12.52 32.35 -22.23
C GLU A 26 11.72 32.51 -20.93
N VAL A 27 11.00 33.63 -20.76
CA VAL A 27 10.17 33.88 -19.56
C VAL A 27 9.10 32.79 -19.40
N GLN A 28 8.45 32.37 -20.49
CA GLN A 28 7.46 31.30 -20.40
C GLN A 28 8.07 29.95 -20.03
N ALA A 29 9.28 29.65 -20.51
CA ALA A 29 9.97 28.41 -20.15
C ALA A 29 10.42 28.41 -18.69
N GLU A 30 10.89 29.54 -18.17
CA GLU A 30 11.26 29.72 -16.77
C GLU A 30 10.06 29.53 -15.85
N LEU A 31 8.94 30.22 -16.10
CA LEU A 31 7.72 30.09 -15.32
C LEU A 31 7.14 28.66 -15.34
N MET A 32 7.24 27.98 -16.48
CA MET A 32 6.84 26.56 -16.56
C MET A 32 7.75 25.67 -15.72
N ALA A 33 9.07 25.90 -15.74
CA ALA A 33 10.01 25.14 -14.92
C ALA A 33 9.74 25.33 -13.41
N GLU A 34 9.47 26.57 -12.99
CA GLU A 34 9.10 26.89 -11.62
C GLU A 34 7.78 26.21 -11.21
N ALA A 35 6.75 26.29 -12.05
CA ALA A 35 5.47 25.64 -11.80
C ALA A 35 5.62 24.11 -11.70
N PHE A 36 6.40 23.49 -12.60
CA PHE A 36 6.68 22.06 -12.52
C PHE A 36 7.45 21.70 -11.24
N GLY A 37 8.41 22.53 -10.81
CA GLY A 37 9.10 22.36 -9.53
C GLY A 37 8.13 22.37 -8.34
N PHE A 38 7.17 23.30 -8.32
CA PHE A 38 6.15 23.39 -7.27
C PHE A 38 5.23 22.15 -7.20
N TYR A 39 4.86 21.59 -8.36
CA TYR A 39 4.01 20.39 -8.39
C TYR A 39 4.78 19.08 -8.24
N ALA A 40 6.08 19.04 -8.56
CA ALA A 40 6.89 17.83 -8.48
C ALA A 40 6.93 17.22 -7.07
N ASP A 41 6.99 18.06 -6.04
CA ASP A 41 7.00 17.62 -4.64
C ASP A 41 5.67 16.98 -4.20
N ASN A 42 4.58 17.23 -4.94
CA ASN A 42 3.26 16.69 -4.66
C ASN A 42 2.88 15.51 -5.57
N ILE A 43 3.78 15.07 -6.46
CA ILE A 43 3.50 13.94 -7.36
C ILE A 43 3.86 12.63 -6.66
N VAL A 44 2.85 11.77 -6.50
CA VAL A 44 3.07 10.37 -6.14
C VAL A 44 3.65 9.64 -7.34
N THR A 45 4.89 9.14 -7.19
CA THR A 45 5.52 8.33 -8.23
C THR A 45 4.99 6.90 -8.23
N ARG A 46 5.03 6.24 -9.40
CA ARG A 46 4.68 4.82 -9.51
C ARG A 46 5.52 3.94 -8.57
N ASP A 47 6.82 4.19 -8.50
CA ASP A 47 7.74 3.43 -7.65
C ASP A 47 7.41 3.61 -6.16
N TYR A 48 7.12 4.85 -5.74
CA TYR A 48 6.67 5.13 -4.37
C TYR A 48 5.38 4.39 -4.06
N LEU A 49 4.37 4.50 -4.93
CA LEU A 49 3.08 3.84 -4.74
C LEU A 49 3.23 2.31 -4.70
N ASP A 50 4.03 1.72 -5.58
CA ASP A 50 4.30 0.27 -5.59
C ASP A 50 4.95 -0.17 -4.28
N ALA A 51 5.97 0.56 -3.81
CA ALA A 51 6.63 0.29 -2.53
C ALA A 51 5.66 0.41 -1.34
N SER A 52 4.87 1.49 -1.28
CA SER A 52 3.88 1.70 -0.22
C SER A 52 2.80 0.63 -0.19
N LEU A 53 2.28 0.22 -1.36
CA LEU A 53 1.28 -0.83 -1.46
C LEU A 53 1.84 -2.19 -1.06
N ARG A 54 3.05 -2.55 -1.50
CA ARG A 54 3.71 -3.79 -1.09
C ARG A 54 3.90 -3.86 0.41
N ALA A 55 4.36 -2.78 1.03
CA ALA A 55 4.53 -2.72 2.48
C ALA A 55 3.19 -2.90 3.21
N ALA A 56 2.15 -2.19 2.77
CA ALA A 56 0.82 -2.30 3.37
C ALA A 56 0.22 -3.72 3.23
N PHE A 57 0.38 -4.35 2.07
CA PHE A 57 -0.12 -5.72 1.85
C PHE A 57 0.66 -6.76 2.65
N ALA A 58 1.99 -6.63 2.76
CA ALA A 58 2.79 -7.52 3.61
C ALA A 58 2.39 -7.41 5.10
N GLU A 59 2.14 -6.19 5.59
CA GLU A 59 1.63 -6.01 6.95
C GLU A 59 0.24 -6.64 7.11
N GLN A 60 -0.64 -6.50 6.12
CA GLN A 60 -1.97 -7.08 6.17
C GLN A 60 -1.92 -8.62 6.15
N GLU A 61 -1.06 -9.22 5.35
CA GLU A 61 -0.84 -10.66 5.27
C GLU A 61 -0.44 -11.24 6.63
N THR A 62 0.60 -10.67 7.26
CA THR A 62 1.03 -11.09 8.61
C THR A 62 -0.08 -10.95 9.65
N ARG A 63 -0.86 -9.86 9.61
CA ARG A 63 -1.99 -9.65 10.53
C ARG A 63 -3.09 -10.69 10.35
N ILE A 64 -3.37 -11.10 9.11
CA ILE A 64 -4.36 -12.13 8.81
C ILE A 64 -3.87 -13.49 9.30
N GLU A 65 -2.61 -13.84 9.03
CA GLU A 65 -2.00 -15.10 9.47
C GLU A 65 -2.07 -15.26 11.00
N VAL A 66 -1.68 -14.22 11.75
CA VAL A 66 -1.76 -14.23 13.21
C VAL A 66 -3.20 -14.45 13.69
N ARG A 67 -4.17 -13.73 13.11
CA ARG A 67 -5.59 -13.87 13.49
C ARG A 67 -6.13 -15.26 13.19
N LEU A 68 -5.74 -15.86 12.07
CA LEU A 68 -6.15 -17.22 11.70
C LEU A 68 -5.54 -18.25 12.65
N ALA A 69 -4.25 -18.12 12.99
CA ALA A 69 -3.59 -18.99 13.96
C ALA A 69 -4.26 -18.90 15.35
N GLU A 70 -4.61 -17.70 15.81
CA GLU A 70 -5.35 -17.53 17.06
C GLU A 70 -6.75 -18.16 17.00
N GLN A 71 -7.46 -18.04 15.87
CA GLN A 71 -8.75 -18.69 15.68
C GLN A 71 -8.62 -20.21 15.71
N GLU A 72 -7.59 -20.78 15.07
CA GLU A 72 -7.32 -22.22 15.08
C GLU A 72 -7.08 -22.75 16.50
N VAL A 73 -6.31 -22.02 17.31
CA VAL A 73 -6.09 -22.35 18.73
C VAL A 73 -7.41 -22.29 19.51
N ARG A 74 -8.21 -21.25 19.32
CA ARG A 74 -9.53 -21.10 19.96
C ARG A 74 -10.46 -22.26 19.60
N PHE A 75 -10.54 -22.64 18.33
CA PHE A 75 -11.37 -23.76 17.88
C PHE A 75 -10.89 -25.08 18.45
N THR A 76 -9.58 -25.37 18.35
CA THR A 76 -8.99 -26.60 18.89
C THR A 76 -9.29 -26.75 20.37
N ARG A 77 -9.14 -25.67 21.15
CA ARG A 77 -9.48 -25.65 22.56
C ARG A 77 -10.97 -25.91 22.79
N GLY A 78 -11.85 -25.19 22.09
CA GLY A 78 -13.30 -25.36 22.22
C GLY A 78 -13.75 -26.79 21.90
N PHE A 79 -13.19 -27.41 20.85
CA PHE A 79 -13.45 -28.82 20.54
C PHE A 79 -12.92 -29.77 21.61
N GLY A 80 -11.76 -29.49 22.20
CA GLY A 80 -11.23 -30.26 23.33
C GLY A 80 -12.16 -30.21 24.54
N GLU A 81 -12.64 -29.03 24.89
CA GLU A 81 -13.61 -28.81 25.99
C GLU A 81 -14.94 -29.53 25.72
N LEU A 82 -15.49 -29.43 24.50
CA LEU A 82 -16.70 -30.16 24.11
C LEU A 82 -16.52 -31.68 24.18
N LYS A 83 -15.38 -32.21 23.73
CA LYS A 83 -15.07 -33.64 23.83
C LYS A 83 -15.01 -34.09 25.30
N ALA A 84 -14.40 -33.29 26.16
CA ALA A 84 -14.34 -33.57 27.60
C ALA A 84 -15.75 -33.59 28.22
N GLN A 85 -16.57 -32.58 27.93
CA GLN A 85 -17.96 -32.50 28.40
C GLN A 85 -18.80 -33.69 27.91
N SER A 86 -18.69 -34.05 26.63
CA SER A 86 -19.38 -35.20 26.04
C SER A 86 -18.96 -36.52 26.71
N ARG A 87 -17.67 -36.70 26.99
CA ARG A 87 -17.17 -37.88 27.71
C ARG A 87 -17.73 -37.95 29.14
N LEU A 88 -17.74 -36.83 29.85
CA LEU A 88 -18.33 -36.75 31.20
C LEU A 88 -19.82 -37.11 31.17
N LEU A 89 -20.58 -36.58 30.21
CA LEU A 89 -21.99 -36.90 30.04
C LEU A 89 -22.22 -38.39 29.78
N MET A 90 -21.43 -39.01 28.90
CA MET A 90 -21.51 -40.44 28.64
C MET A 90 -21.25 -41.27 29.89
N LEU A 91 -20.21 -40.94 30.66
CA LEU A 91 -19.91 -41.64 31.93
C LEU A 91 -21.05 -41.52 32.95
N MET A 92 -21.69 -40.34 33.03
CA MET A 92 -22.86 -40.13 33.91
C MET A 92 -24.05 -40.98 33.49
N ILE A 93 -24.28 -41.14 32.19
CA ILE A 93 -25.40 -41.95 31.66
C ILE A 93 -25.13 -43.45 31.81
N SER A 94 -23.89 -43.90 31.62
CA SER A 94 -23.53 -45.32 31.73
C SER A 94 -23.41 -45.83 33.17
N GLY A 95 -23.49 -44.97 34.18
CA GLY A 95 -23.39 -45.35 35.59
C GLY A 95 -21.99 -45.85 36.00
N THR A 96 -20.97 -45.60 35.18
CA THR A 96 -19.59 -46.09 35.35
C THR A 96 -18.75 -45.20 36.28
N TRP A 97 -19.38 -44.54 37.25
CA TRP A 97 -18.71 -43.73 38.29
C TRP A 97 -18.52 -44.56 39.56
N LEU A 98 -17.85 -45.71 39.47
CA LEU A 98 -17.37 -46.57 40.57
C LEU A 98 -16.18 -47.37 40.04
#